data_AF-A0ABD3CT76-F1
#
_entry.id   AF-A0ABD3CT76-F1
#
_cell.length_a   1.000
_cell.length_b   1.000
_cell.length_c   1.000
_cell.angle_alpha   90.00
_cell.angle_beta   90.00
_cell.angle_gamma   90.00
#
_symmetry.space_group_name_H-M   'P 1'
#
loop_
_entity.id
_entity.type
_entity.pdbx_description
1 polymer ?
#
loop_
_entity_poly.entity_id
_entity_poly.type
_entity_poly.pdbx_seq_one_letter_code
_entity_poly.pdbx_strand_id
1 'polypeptide(L)'
;MSSLRNAVPRKAHKERAQPSSRKGYGLLEKHKDYVERARAYHQKEQAIQKLKEKAAFRNPDEFSFKIIRQKPSMESTDWSEANKYTKEELMLMKTQDIGYIQQKLQAEKKKIEKLSGMLHCLDNHSLGKHVYYAENRRLITCSAMAKLEVSPGDSIPKRFTSPGMP
;
A
#
# COMPACT_ATOMS: atom_id res chain seq x y z
N MET A 1 32.82 26.22 -46.84
CA MET A 1 31.85 27.21 -46.33
C MET A 1 30.47 26.90 -46.92
N SER A 2 29.42 26.79 -46.12
CA SER A 2 28.06 26.51 -46.62
C SER A 2 27.32 27.81 -46.96
N SER A 3 27.29 28.21 -48.24
CA SER A 3 26.70 29.46 -48.73
C SER A 3 25.19 29.34 -48.96
N LEU A 4 24.33 29.86 -48.09
CA LEU A 4 22.85 29.96 -48.27
C LEU A 4 22.02 28.66 -48.13
N ARG A 5 22.61 27.46 -48.21
CA ARG A 5 21.89 26.18 -48.08
C ARG A 5 21.25 25.91 -46.70
N ASN A 6 21.66 26.65 -45.67
CA ASN A 6 21.16 26.59 -44.30
C ASN A 6 20.30 27.82 -43.92
N ALA A 7 20.11 28.79 -44.82
CA ALA A 7 19.36 30.02 -44.54
C ALA A 7 17.84 29.79 -44.52
N VAL A 8 17.36 28.75 -45.21
CA VAL A 8 15.95 28.33 -45.20
C VAL A 8 15.85 26.97 -44.50
N PRO A 9 15.04 26.83 -43.43
CA PRO A 9 14.88 25.55 -42.75
C PRO A 9 14.21 24.53 -43.68
N ARG A 10 14.78 23.32 -43.77
CA ARG A 10 14.19 22.22 -44.54
C ARG A 10 13.03 21.61 -43.78
N LYS A 11 11.99 21.17 -44.50
CA LYS A 11 10.86 20.45 -43.92
C LYS A 11 11.34 19.12 -43.33
N ALA A 12 11.06 18.89 -42.05
CA ALA A 12 11.28 17.60 -41.42
C ALA A 12 10.26 16.57 -41.94
N HIS A 13 10.75 15.42 -42.39
CA HIS A 13 9.90 14.29 -42.73
C HIS A 13 9.46 13.58 -41.44
N LYS A 14 8.16 13.45 -41.23
CA LYS A 14 7.59 12.75 -40.07
C LYS A 14 7.59 11.24 -40.32
N GLU A 15 7.82 10.47 -39.28
CA GLU A 15 7.78 9.01 -39.32
C GLU A 15 6.33 8.50 -39.26
N ARG A 16 6.06 7.34 -39.88
CA ARG A 16 4.73 6.72 -39.89
C ARG A 16 4.50 5.86 -38.64
N ALA A 17 3.28 5.89 -38.11
CA ALA A 17 2.83 5.03 -37.01
C ALA A 17 2.57 3.57 -37.44
N GLN A 18 2.39 2.68 -36.45
CA GLN A 18 1.97 1.28 -36.65
C GLN A 18 0.53 1.22 -37.21
N PRO A 19 0.22 0.36 -38.21
CA PRO A 19 -1.15 0.16 -38.68
C PRO A 19 -2.09 -0.32 -37.56
N SER A 20 -3.34 0.16 -37.58
CA SER A 20 -4.32 -0.13 -36.53
C SER A 20 -4.56 -1.63 -36.30
N SER A 21 -4.57 -2.44 -37.36
CA SER A 21 -4.74 -3.90 -37.28
C SER A 21 -3.61 -4.62 -36.54
N ARG A 22 -2.43 -3.99 -36.41
CA ARG A 22 -1.23 -4.55 -35.77
C ARG A 22 -0.84 -3.85 -34.47
N LYS A 23 -1.73 -3.03 -33.90
CA LYS A 23 -1.49 -2.36 -32.61
C LYS A 23 -1.19 -3.33 -31.45
N GLY A 24 -1.66 -4.57 -31.53
CA GLY A 24 -1.39 -5.60 -30.52
C GLY A 24 0.10 -5.98 -30.37
N TYR A 25 0.94 -5.76 -31.38
CA TYR A 25 2.37 -6.09 -31.35
C TYR A 25 3.25 -4.97 -30.79
N GLY A 26 2.66 -3.87 -30.32
CA GLY A 26 3.39 -2.72 -29.81
C GLY A 26 3.92 -1.79 -30.90
N LEU A 27 4.94 -1.00 -30.54
CA LEU A 27 5.51 0.06 -31.38
C LEU A 27 6.17 -0.52 -32.64
N LEU A 28 5.94 0.13 -33.79
CA LEU A 28 6.60 -0.25 -35.04
C LEU A 28 8.03 0.28 -35.04
N GLU A 29 8.95 -0.61 -34.73
CA GLU A 29 10.38 -0.34 -34.74
C GLU A 29 10.87 0.25 -36.08
N LYS A 30 11.76 1.24 -35.97
CA LYS A 30 12.44 1.87 -37.11
C LYS A 30 13.92 1.52 -37.13
N HIS A 31 14.62 1.94 -38.19
CA HIS A 31 16.04 1.63 -38.34
C HIS A 31 16.89 2.14 -37.16
N LYS A 32 16.56 3.29 -36.57
CA LYS A 32 17.26 3.82 -35.39
C LYS A 32 17.20 2.85 -34.21
N ASP A 33 15.99 2.41 -33.87
CA ASP A 33 15.73 1.45 -32.80
C ASP A 33 16.45 0.11 -33.08
N TYR A 34 16.44 -0.35 -34.34
CA TYR A 34 17.15 -1.57 -34.76
C TYR A 34 18.65 -1.45 -34.52
N VAL A 35 19.25 -0.32 -34.88
CA VAL A 35 20.68 -0.08 -34.68
C VAL A 35 21.01 -0.11 -33.19
N GLU A 36 20.18 0.49 -32.33
CA GLU A 36 20.37 0.46 -30.88
C GLU A 36 20.25 -0.96 -30.33
N ARG A 37 19.23 -1.71 -30.74
CA ARG A 37 19.06 -3.11 -30.31
C ARG A 37 20.21 -3.99 -30.78
N ALA A 38 20.64 -3.87 -32.03
CA ALA A 38 21.73 -4.66 -32.59
C ALA A 38 23.05 -4.37 -31.86
N ARG A 39 23.34 -3.09 -31.55
CA ARG A 39 24.50 -2.72 -30.73
C ARG A 39 24.44 -3.34 -29.34
N ALA A 40 23.29 -3.26 -28.67
CA ALA A 40 23.12 -3.86 -27.34
C ALA A 40 23.28 -5.38 -27.37
N TYR A 41 22.77 -6.05 -28.40
CA TYR A 41 22.94 -7.49 -28.60
C TYR A 41 24.42 -7.87 -28.78
N HIS A 42 25.13 -7.22 -29.70
CA HIS A 42 26.55 -7.51 -29.93
C HIS A 42 27.42 -7.20 -28.71
N GLN A 43 27.10 -6.16 -27.92
CA GLN A 43 27.80 -5.91 -26.66
C GLN A 43 27.64 -7.07 -25.67
N LYS A 44 26.43 -7.62 -25.55
CA LYS A 44 26.15 -8.78 -24.70
C LYS A 44 26.87 -10.02 -25.21
N GLU A 45 26.83 -10.27 -26.51
CA GLU A 45 27.56 -11.41 -27.11
C GLU A 45 29.07 -11.31 -26.87
N GLN A 46 29.67 -10.14 -27.08
CA GLN A 46 31.09 -9.93 -26.81
C GLN A 46 31.45 -10.13 -25.34
N ALA A 47 30.58 -9.68 -24.42
CA ALA A 47 30.77 -9.91 -23.00
C ALA A 47 30.73 -11.40 -22.66
N ILE A 48 29.74 -12.13 -23.18
CA ILE A 48 29.61 -13.59 -23.00
C ILE A 48 30.83 -14.31 -23.58
N GLN A 49 31.29 -13.92 -24.76
CA GLN A 49 32.46 -14.52 -25.41
C GLN A 49 33.72 -14.35 -24.55
N LYS A 50 33.97 -13.14 -24.03
CA LYS A 50 35.09 -12.88 -23.12
C LYS A 50 34.98 -13.68 -21.82
N LEU A 51 33.78 -13.85 -21.28
CA LEU A 51 33.56 -14.66 -20.08
C LEU A 51 33.83 -16.15 -20.35
N LYS A 52 33.40 -16.67 -21.51
CA LYS A 52 33.70 -18.03 -21.95
C LYS A 52 35.19 -18.26 -22.12
N GLU A 53 35.90 -17.33 -22.75
CA GLU A 53 37.36 -17.39 -22.90
C GLU A 53 38.05 -17.40 -21.54
N LYS A 54 37.69 -16.48 -20.64
CA LYS A 54 38.24 -16.47 -19.27
C LYS A 54 37.97 -17.76 -18.50
N ALA A 55 36.77 -18.34 -18.66
CA ALA A 55 36.41 -19.60 -18.03
C ALA A 55 37.22 -20.77 -18.61
N ALA A 56 37.42 -20.80 -19.93
CA ALA A 56 38.22 -21.83 -20.61
C ALA A 56 39.71 -21.75 -20.23
N PHE A 57 40.28 -20.55 -20.11
CA PHE A 57 41.68 -20.33 -19.72
C PHE A 57 41.88 -20.21 -18.21
N ARG A 58 40.95 -20.71 -17.38
CA ARG A 58 41.09 -20.67 -15.93
C ARG A 58 42.23 -21.58 -15.47
N ASN A 59 43.16 -21.03 -14.68
CA ASN A 59 44.18 -21.81 -14.00
C ASN A 59 43.55 -22.58 -12.81
N PRO A 60 43.60 -23.92 -12.79
CA PRO A 60 43.05 -24.72 -11.69
C PRO A 60 43.75 -24.45 -10.35
N ASP A 61 45.02 -24.05 -10.38
CA ASP A 61 45.84 -23.83 -9.18
C ASP A 61 45.84 -22.36 -8.71
N GLU A 62 44.97 -21.51 -9.28
CA GLU A 62 44.91 -20.10 -8.90
C GLU A 62 44.42 -19.92 -7.46
N PHE A 63 45.25 -19.27 -6.63
CA PHE A 63 44.93 -18.93 -5.25
C PHE A 63 44.76 -17.42 -5.04
N SER A 64 43.67 -17.04 -4.36
CA SER A 64 43.41 -15.67 -3.91
C SER A 64 42.92 -15.69 -2.46
N PHE A 65 43.39 -14.74 -1.63
CA PHE A 65 42.96 -14.62 -0.23
C PHE A 65 41.44 -14.41 -0.07
N LYS A 66 40.74 -13.99 -1.14
CA LYS A 66 39.26 -13.88 -1.14
C LYS A 66 38.57 -15.25 -1.02
N ILE A 67 39.17 -16.32 -1.56
CA ILE A 67 38.62 -17.68 -1.50
C ILE A 67 38.53 -18.18 -0.05
N ILE A 68 39.39 -17.71 0.85
CA ILE A 68 39.31 -18.05 2.28
C ILE A 68 38.06 -17.44 2.94
N ARG A 69 37.69 -16.22 2.53
CA ARG A 69 36.56 -15.49 3.11
C ARG A 69 35.22 -15.90 2.49
N GLN A 70 35.23 -16.35 1.24
CA GLN A 70 34.04 -16.69 0.47
C GLN A 70 33.87 -18.21 0.41
N LYS A 71 32.70 -18.71 0.85
CA LYS A 71 32.36 -20.12 0.65
C LYS A 71 31.91 -20.32 -0.80
N PRO A 72 32.43 -21.32 -1.54
CA PRO A 72 31.93 -21.61 -2.87
C PRO A 72 30.49 -22.16 -2.74
N SER A 73 29.49 -21.33 -3.07
CA SER A 73 28.12 -21.82 -3.24
C SER A 73 27.95 -22.27 -4.69
N MET A 74 27.48 -23.51 -4.88
CA MET A 74 27.14 -24.08 -6.19
C MET A 74 26.06 -23.24 -6.92
N GLU A 75 25.22 -22.55 -6.14
CA GLU A 75 24.22 -21.61 -6.62
C GLU A 75 24.71 -20.19 -6.35
N SER A 76 24.84 -19.40 -7.42
CA SER A 76 25.25 -17.98 -7.38
C SER A 76 24.12 -17.12 -6.83
N THR A 77 23.72 -17.39 -5.59
CA THR A 77 22.85 -16.52 -4.82
C THR A 77 23.77 -15.61 -4.03
N ASP A 78 23.55 -14.31 -4.09
CA ASP A 78 24.30 -13.33 -3.32
C ASP A 78 24.13 -13.61 -1.81
N TRP A 79 25.03 -14.42 -1.25
CA TRP A 79 25.06 -14.72 0.18
C TRP A 79 25.82 -13.61 0.89
N SER A 80 25.12 -12.57 1.38
CA SER A 80 25.69 -11.71 2.43
C SER A 80 24.70 -10.96 3.33
N GLU A 81 23.44 -11.38 3.45
CA GLU A 81 22.52 -10.68 4.37
C GLU A 81 21.92 -11.54 5.49
N ALA A 82 22.14 -12.86 5.48
CA ALA A 82 21.40 -13.76 6.37
C ALA A 82 21.80 -13.67 7.86
N ASN A 83 22.94 -13.07 8.21
CA ASN A 83 23.38 -12.95 9.62
C ASN A 83 24.26 -11.70 9.84
N LYS A 84 23.74 -10.51 9.52
CA LYS A 84 24.44 -9.26 9.88
C LYS A 84 24.39 -8.99 11.38
N TYR A 85 23.33 -9.42 12.06
CA TYR A 85 23.06 -9.08 13.45
C TYR A 85 23.35 -10.23 14.40
N THR A 86 23.95 -9.87 15.54
CA THR A 86 24.09 -10.75 16.69
C THR A 86 22.73 -11.01 17.35
N LYS A 87 22.65 -12.06 18.17
CA LYS A 87 21.42 -12.39 18.89
C LYS A 87 20.95 -11.24 19.80
N GLU A 88 21.89 -10.52 20.41
CA GLU A 88 21.60 -9.40 21.30
C GLU A 88 20.99 -8.22 20.54
N GLU A 89 21.55 -7.87 19.39
CA GLU A 89 20.99 -6.82 18.51
C GLU A 89 19.56 -7.17 18.05
N LEU A 90 19.33 -8.43 17.68
CA LEU A 90 17.99 -8.90 17.32
C LEU A 90 17.00 -8.82 18.49
N MET A 91 17.45 -9.12 19.71
CA MET A 91 16.61 -8.98 20.90
C MET A 91 16.28 -7.52 21.16
N LEU A 92 17.25 -6.62 21.05
CA LEU A 92 17.05 -5.18 21.21
C LEU A 92 16.01 -4.64 20.20
N MET A 93 16.14 -5.00 18.92
CA MET A 93 15.18 -4.59 17.87
C MET A 93 13.76 -5.08 18.19
N LYS A 94 13.61 -6.35 18.59
CA LYS A 94 12.31 -6.91 18.99
C LYS A 94 11.71 -6.18 20.20
N THR A 95 12.53 -5.83 21.19
CA THR A 95 12.06 -5.07 22.36
C THR A 95 11.58 -3.68 21.96
N GLN A 96 12.28 -3.00 21.05
CA GLN A 96 11.85 -1.69 20.52
C GLN A 96 10.53 -1.80 19.76
N ASP A 97 10.37 -2.80 18.90
CA ASP A 97 9.13 -3.04 18.14
C ASP A 97 7.93 -3.30 19.08
N ILE A 98 8.13 -4.11 20.12
CA ILE A 98 7.09 -4.37 21.13
C ILE A 98 6.68 -3.07 21.82
N GLY A 99 7.64 -2.24 22.24
CA GLY A 99 7.36 -0.95 22.87
C GLY A 99 6.58 -0.01 21.95
N TYR A 100 6.95 0.05 20.67
CA TYR A 100 6.24 0.86 19.66
C TYR A 100 4.80 0.38 19.45
N ILE A 101 4.58 -0.93 19.30
CA ILE A 101 3.23 -1.51 19.13
C ILE A 101 2.37 -1.21 20.36
N GLN A 102 2.92 -1.38 21.57
CA GLN A 102 2.20 -1.08 22.81
C GLN A 102 1.82 0.41 22.90
N GLN A 103 2.74 1.32 22.56
CA GLN A 103 2.49 2.75 22.53
C GLN A 103 1.38 3.10 21.53
N LYS A 104 1.43 2.55 20.31
CA LYS A 104 0.39 2.76 19.29
C LYS A 104 -0.96 2.24 19.74
N LEU A 105 -1.00 1.04 20.31
CA LEU A 105 -2.23 0.45 20.84
C LEU A 105 -2.86 1.33 21.94
N GLN A 106 -2.06 1.86 22.87
CA GLN A 106 -2.56 2.78 23.89
C GLN A 106 -3.08 4.10 23.30
N ALA A 107 -2.39 4.65 22.29
CA ALA A 107 -2.82 5.86 21.62
C ALA A 107 -4.16 5.66 20.90
N GLU A 108 -4.35 4.54 20.18
CA GLU A 108 -5.61 4.22 19.51
C GLU A 108 -6.74 3.95 20.51
N LYS A 109 -6.48 3.23 21.61
CA LYS A 109 -7.46 3.04 22.69
C LYS A 109 -7.98 4.37 23.25
N LYS A 110 -7.07 5.30 23.57
CA LYS A 110 -7.45 6.63 24.07
C LYS A 110 -8.25 7.44 23.05
N LYS A 111 -7.95 7.30 21.75
CA LYS A 111 -8.75 7.94 20.68
C LYS A 111 -10.16 7.36 20.63
N ILE A 112 -10.29 6.03 20.71
CA ILE A 112 -11.59 5.35 20.75
C ILE A 112 -12.40 5.81 21.97
N GLU A 113 -11.81 5.83 23.16
CA GLU A 113 -12.47 6.31 24.39
C GLU A 113 -12.95 7.76 24.24
N LYS A 114 -12.12 8.65 23.70
CA LYS A 114 -12.49 10.05 23.47
C LYS A 114 -13.65 10.18 22.48
N LEU A 115 -13.59 9.48 21.34
CA LEU A 115 -14.66 9.50 20.34
C LEU A 115 -15.96 8.89 20.88
N SER A 116 -15.87 7.77 21.60
CA SER A 116 -17.01 7.12 22.24
C SER A 116 -17.64 7.99 23.33
N GLY A 117 -16.84 8.76 24.08
CA GLY A 117 -17.34 9.70 25.09
C GLY A 117 -17.98 10.96 24.50
N MET A 118 -17.52 11.42 23.33
CA MET A 118 -18.13 12.53 22.61
C MET A 118 -19.43 12.14 21.91
N LEU A 119 -19.57 10.87 21.51
CA LEU A 119 -20.77 10.37 20.87
C LEU A 119 -21.86 10.23 21.94
N HIS A 120 -22.88 11.09 21.89
CA HIS A 120 -24.14 10.79 22.57
C HIS A 120 -24.59 9.40 22.10
N CYS A 121 -24.91 8.51 23.03
CA CYS A 121 -25.33 7.13 22.80
C CYS A 121 -26.50 6.99 21.81
N LEU A 122 -26.29 7.27 20.51
CA LEU A 122 -27.32 7.22 19.48
C LEU A 122 -27.69 5.77 19.16
N ASP A 123 -26.71 4.86 19.22
CA ASP A 123 -26.90 3.42 18.95
C ASP A 123 -27.14 2.57 20.20
N ASN A 124 -26.83 3.08 21.41
CA ASN A 124 -27.26 2.42 22.64
C ASN A 124 -28.69 2.86 22.94
N HIS A 125 -29.65 2.34 22.18
CA HIS A 125 -31.04 2.34 22.63
C HIS A 125 -31.04 1.65 24.00
N SER A 126 -31.09 2.45 25.06
CA SER A 126 -31.28 1.95 26.41
C SER A 126 -32.53 1.08 26.39
N LEU A 127 -32.34 -0.24 26.39
CA LEU A 127 -33.40 -1.24 26.55
C LEU A 127 -33.91 -1.24 28.01
N GLY A 128 -33.73 -0.13 28.72
CA GLY A 128 -34.29 0.11 30.03
C GLY A 128 -35.81 0.06 29.93
N LYS A 129 -36.39 -1.02 30.44
CA LYS A 129 -37.83 -1.20 30.60
C LYS A 129 -38.35 -0.02 31.44
N HIS A 130 -39.13 0.86 30.83
CA HIS A 130 -39.73 1.98 31.55
C HIS A 130 -41.01 1.50 32.21
N VAL A 131 -40.99 1.37 33.54
CA VAL A 131 -42.13 0.91 34.34
C VAL A 131 -42.91 2.12 34.81
N TYR A 132 -44.22 2.14 34.53
CA TYR A 132 -45.15 3.14 35.06
C TYR A 132 -45.90 2.55 36.26
N TYR A 133 -45.96 3.30 37.36
CA TYR A 133 -46.79 2.97 38.51
C TYR A 133 -48.04 3.85 38.49
N ALA A 134 -49.21 3.27 38.74
CA ALA A 134 -50.49 4.00 38.81
C ALA A 134 -51.23 3.59 40.09
N GLU A 135 -51.79 4.58 40.79
CA GLU A 135 -52.42 4.41 42.11
C GLU A 135 -53.73 3.61 42.06
N ASN A 136 -54.45 3.63 40.94
CA ASN A 136 -55.74 2.95 40.78
C ASN A 136 -55.82 2.16 39.47
N ARG A 137 -56.42 0.96 39.52
CA ARG A 137 -56.51 0.03 38.38
C ARG A 137 -57.22 0.62 37.14
N ARG A 138 -58.12 1.59 37.33
CA ARG A 138 -58.83 2.32 36.25
C ARG A 138 -57.96 3.32 35.49
N LEU A 139 -56.88 3.84 36.10
CA LEU A 139 -55.97 4.81 35.48
C LEU A 139 -54.89 4.13 34.61
N ILE A 140 -54.69 2.82 34.77
CA ILE A 140 -53.73 2.04 33.98
C ILE A 140 -54.13 2.03 32.51
N THR A 141 -55.41 1.81 32.21
CA THR A 141 -55.94 1.80 30.84
C THR A 141 -55.93 3.18 30.21
N CYS A 142 -56.26 4.23 30.98
CA CYS A 142 -56.29 5.61 30.48
C CYS A 142 -54.89 6.19 30.22
N SER A 143 -53.92 5.93 31.10
CA SER A 143 -52.55 6.46 30.96
C SER A 143 -51.75 5.76 29.86
N ALA A 144 -52.02 4.48 29.58
CA ALA A 144 -51.44 3.76 28.43
C ALA A 144 -51.97 4.31 27.09
N MET A 145 -53.26 4.64 27.02
CA MET A 145 -53.90 5.22 25.84
C MET A 145 -53.45 6.66 25.58
N ALA A 146 -53.39 7.51 26.61
CA ALA A 146 -53.05 8.93 26.47
C ALA A 146 -51.59 9.22 26.04
N LYS A 147 -50.67 8.26 26.20
CA LYS A 147 -49.27 8.39 25.75
C LYS A 147 -48.98 7.71 24.41
N LEU A 148 -49.92 6.96 23.87
CA LEU A 148 -49.83 6.36 22.53
C LEU A 148 -50.39 7.27 21.43
N GLU A 149 -51.09 8.37 21.78
CA GLU A 149 -51.44 9.42 20.83
C GLU A 149 -50.21 10.29 20.51
N VAL A 150 -49.32 9.75 19.68
CA VAL A 150 -48.33 10.51 18.94
C VAL A 150 -48.98 10.87 17.60
N SER A 151 -49.07 12.17 17.31
CA SER A 151 -49.49 12.66 15.99
C SER A 151 -48.65 12.02 14.87
N PRO A 152 -49.25 11.63 13.74
CA PRO A 152 -48.55 10.91 12.67
C PRO A 152 -47.61 11.87 11.93
N GLY A 153 -46.38 12.02 12.42
CA GLY A 153 -45.41 12.92 11.78
C GLY A 153 -44.01 12.88 12.38
N ASP A 154 -43.85 12.67 13.68
CA ASP A 154 -42.55 12.81 14.32
C ASP A 154 -41.95 11.49 14.80
N SER A 155 -40.82 11.19 14.17
CA SER A 155 -39.85 10.15 14.46
C SER A 155 -39.51 9.98 15.95
N ILE A 156 -39.61 8.73 16.43
CA ILE A 156 -38.97 8.13 17.62
C ILE A 156 -39.10 8.96 18.92
N PRO A 157 -39.65 8.42 20.02
CA PRO A 157 -39.73 9.17 21.29
C PRO A 157 -38.33 9.58 21.78
N LYS A 158 -37.98 10.85 21.60
CA LYS A 158 -36.72 11.44 22.09
C LYS A 158 -36.81 11.59 23.60
N ARG A 159 -36.31 10.59 24.34
CA ARG A 159 -36.25 10.61 25.81
C ARG A 159 -35.40 11.73 26.42
N PHE A 160 -34.50 12.34 25.65
CA PHE A 160 -33.47 13.23 26.19
C PHE A 160 -33.82 14.72 26.17
N THR A 161 -34.85 15.15 25.41
CA THR A 161 -35.25 16.56 25.34
C THR A 161 -36.77 16.66 25.30
N SER A 162 -37.40 16.67 26.48
CA SER A 162 -38.80 17.10 26.63
C SER A 162 -38.81 18.59 27.00
N PRO A 163 -39.27 19.50 26.12
CA PRO A 163 -39.44 20.90 26.49
C PRO A 163 -40.62 21.01 27.46
N GLY A 164 -40.34 21.40 28.70
CA GLY A 164 -41.39 21.72 29.68
C GLY A 164 -42.07 23.03 29.28
N MET A 165 -43.40 22.99 29.11
CA MET A 165 -44.24 24.19 29.03
C MET A 165 -44.36 24.83 30.42
N PRO A 166 -44.46 26.17 30.52
CA PRO A 166 -44.43 26.92 31.78
C PRO A 166 -45.59 26.59 32.72
#